data_AF-A0A2U8PXR0-F1
#
_entry.id   AF-A0A2U8PXR0-F1
#
_cell.length_a   1.000
_cell.length_b   1.000
_cell.length_c   1.000
_cell.angle_alpha   90.00
_cell.angle_beta   90.00
_cell.angle_gamma   90.00
#
_symmetry.space_group_name_H-M   'P 1'
#
loop_
_entity.id
_entity.type
_entity.pdbx_description
1 polymer ?
#
loop_
_entity_poly.entity_id
_entity_poly.type
_entity_poly.pdbx_seq_one_letter_code
_entity_poly.pdbx_strand_id
1 'polypeptide(L)'
;MLKDGTYAAWYETPLDQGTGIVHLADGQIWGRDSLMTYQGSCRIDGDRFTATVITKRHTDGRIEGRATVFGVDDDLTLEIEGNCPGKIATYTATTRQAPGMILRGTLILTEQQPPAPARTEQFPAFNPDKLPKLPKRSR
;
A
#
# COMPACT_ATOMS: atom_id res chain seq x y z
N MET A 1 3.07 -1.72 -20.76
CA MET A 1 1.70 -1.63 -20.23
C MET A 1 1.62 -2.16 -18.81
N LEU A 2 0.76 -1.55 -17.98
CA LEU A 2 0.47 -1.99 -16.62
C LEU A 2 -0.27 -3.34 -16.65
N LYS A 3 0.14 -4.30 -15.83
CA LYS A 3 -0.40 -5.68 -15.85
C LYS A 3 -1.20 -5.99 -14.60
N ASP A 4 -2.09 -6.96 -14.69
CA ASP A 4 -2.70 -7.53 -13.49
C ASP A 4 -1.62 -8.16 -12.60
N GLY A 5 -1.75 -7.96 -11.28
CA GLY A 5 -0.76 -8.40 -10.31
C GLY A 5 -0.73 -7.57 -9.03
N THR A 6 0.23 -7.90 -8.20
CA THR A 6 0.52 -7.19 -6.94
C THR A 6 1.74 -6.31 -7.14
N TYR A 7 1.67 -5.09 -6.63
CA TYR A 7 2.69 -4.06 -6.76
C TYR A 7 3.10 -3.57 -5.38
N ALA A 8 4.41 -3.41 -5.18
CA ALA A 8 4.90 -2.52 -4.16
C ALA A 8 4.74 -1.07 -4.65
N ALA A 9 4.17 -0.22 -3.82
CA ALA A 9 3.99 1.20 -4.09
C ALA A 9 4.92 2.02 -3.21
N TRP A 10 5.57 3.02 -3.79
CA TRP A 10 6.23 4.11 -3.08
C TRP A 10 5.65 5.42 -3.61
N TYR A 11 5.41 6.38 -2.72
CA TYR A 11 4.83 7.66 -3.10
C TYR A 11 5.29 8.78 -2.18
N GLU A 12 5.29 10.00 -2.72
CA GLU A 12 5.70 11.20 -2.02
C GLU A 12 4.81 12.39 -2.40
N THR A 13 4.65 13.31 -1.46
CA THR A 13 4.21 14.69 -1.64
C THR A 13 5.30 15.62 -1.08
N PRO A 14 5.19 16.95 -1.24
CA PRO A 14 6.09 17.87 -0.55
C PRO A 14 6.03 17.79 0.99
N LEU A 15 5.01 17.16 1.56
CA LEU A 15 4.79 17.08 3.00
C LEU A 15 5.33 15.79 3.61
N ASP A 16 5.16 14.65 2.92
CA ASP A 16 5.51 13.33 3.45
C ASP A 16 5.67 12.29 2.33
N GLN A 17 6.16 11.10 2.69
CA GLN A 17 6.26 9.95 1.81
C GLN A 17 5.74 8.68 2.49
N GLY A 18 5.37 7.69 1.68
CA GLY A 18 4.84 6.44 2.17
C GLY A 18 5.09 5.27 1.23
N THR A 19 4.79 4.09 1.74
CA THR A 19 4.79 2.84 0.99
C THR A 19 3.51 2.09 1.21
N GLY A 20 3.08 1.34 0.20
CA GLY A 20 1.87 0.53 0.27
C GLY A 20 1.94 -0.67 -0.65
N ILE A 21 0.88 -1.48 -0.61
CA ILE A 21 0.67 -2.58 -1.54
C ILE A 21 -0.56 -2.26 -2.36
N VAL A 22 -0.45 -2.46 -3.67
CA VAL A 22 -1.51 -2.25 -4.65
C VAL A 22 -1.72 -3.54 -5.43
N HIS A 23 -2.97 -3.91 -5.64
CA HIS A 23 -3.39 -5.01 -6.49
C HIS A 23 -4.16 -4.44 -7.67
N LEU A 24 -3.91 -5.02 -8.84
CA LEU A 24 -4.63 -4.75 -10.07
C LEU A 24 -5.16 -6.06 -10.63
N ALA A 25 -6.46 -6.13 -10.90
CA ALA A 25 -7.06 -7.23 -11.64
C ALA A 25 -8.34 -6.74 -12.32
N ASP A 26 -8.57 -7.15 -13.57
CA ASP A 26 -9.83 -6.92 -14.28
C ASP A 26 -10.29 -5.44 -14.29
N GLY A 27 -9.33 -4.52 -14.42
CA GLY A 27 -9.58 -3.07 -14.38
C GLY A 27 -9.98 -2.51 -13.01
N GLN A 28 -9.90 -3.31 -11.95
CA GLN A 28 -10.05 -2.88 -10.57
C GLN A 28 -8.69 -2.68 -9.92
N ILE A 29 -8.59 -1.65 -9.08
CA ILE A 29 -7.39 -1.36 -8.29
C ILE A 29 -7.77 -1.28 -6.81
N TRP A 30 -7.02 -1.97 -5.95
CA TRP A 30 -7.24 -1.91 -4.51
C TRP A 30 -5.95 -2.15 -3.76
N GLY A 31 -5.90 -1.80 -2.48
CA GLY A 31 -4.67 -1.91 -1.72
C GLY A 31 -4.76 -1.35 -0.33
N ARG A 32 -3.61 -1.17 0.30
CA ARG A 32 -3.49 -0.50 1.59
C ARG A 32 -2.06 -0.07 1.88
N ASP A 33 -1.93 0.83 2.83
CA ASP A 33 -0.71 1.08 3.60
C ASP A 33 -0.99 0.90 5.10
N SER A 34 -0.08 1.42 5.92
CA SER A 34 -0.20 1.43 7.38
C SER A 34 -1.37 2.28 7.92
N LEU A 35 -1.98 3.15 7.11
CA LEU A 35 -2.95 4.17 7.53
C LEU A 35 -4.34 3.97 6.90
N MET A 36 -4.37 3.62 5.62
CA MET A 36 -5.58 3.63 4.78
C MET A 36 -5.65 2.40 3.86
N THR A 37 -6.87 2.06 3.45
CA THR A 37 -7.15 1.17 2.34
C THR A 37 -7.48 1.96 1.09
N TYR A 38 -7.24 1.37 -0.08
CA TYR A 38 -7.50 1.96 -1.40
C TYR A 38 -8.47 1.07 -2.17
N GLN A 39 -9.38 1.67 -2.90
CA GLN A 39 -10.26 0.94 -3.82
C GLN A 39 -10.70 1.85 -4.98
N GLY A 40 -10.73 1.31 -6.19
CA GLY A 40 -11.07 2.10 -7.36
C GLY A 40 -11.05 1.30 -8.66
N SER A 41 -11.10 2.05 -9.75
CA SER A 41 -11.02 1.50 -11.11
C SER A 41 -9.82 2.06 -11.86
N CYS A 42 -9.29 1.26 -12.77
CA CYS A 42 -8.13 1.57 -13.59
C CYS A 42 -8.44 1.27 -15.06
N ARG A 43 -8.08 2.19 -15.94
CA ARG A 43 -8.13 2.02 -17.39
C ARG A 43 -6.72 2.08 -17.94
N ILE A 44 -6.37 1.12 -18.78
CA ILE A 44 -5.05 1.00 -19.40
C ILE A 44 -5.21 1.25 -20.90
N ASP A 45 -4.35 2.10 -21.45
CA ASP A 45 -4.26 2.42 -22.87
C ASP A 45 -2.79 2.37 -23.30
N GLY A 46 -2.38 1.23 -23.85
CA GLY A 46 -0.97 0.95 -24.13
C GLY A 46 -0.09 1.06 -22.88
N ASP A 47 0.90 1.95 -22.91
CA ASP A 47 1.76 2.21 -21.76
C ASP A 47 1.18 3.24 -20.80
N ARG A 48 0.12 3.96 -21.16
CA ARG A 48 -0.55 4.92 -20.28
C ARG A 48 -1.63 4.23 -19.44
N PHE A 49 -1.86 4.70 -18.23
CA PHE A 49 -3.03 4.32 -17.45
C PHE A 49 -3.63 5.52 -16.71
N THR A 50 -4.92 5.43 -16.44
CA THR A 50 -5.67 6.37 -15.62
C THR A 50 -6.45 5.61 -14.56
N ALA A 51 -6.58 6.15 -13.35
CA ALA A 51 -7.36 5.51 -12.30
C ALA A 51 -8.06 6.54 -11.43
N THR A 52 -9.22 6.16 -10.90
CA THR A 52 -9.91 6.91 -9.84
C THR A 52 -9.94 6.01 -8.61
N VAL A 53 -9.33 6.47 -7.51
CA VAL A 53 -9.13 5.69 -6.29
C VAL A 53 -9.71 6.42 -5.11
N ILE A 54 -10.55 5.75 -4.33
CA ILE A 54 -11.04 6.22 -3.05
C ILE A 54 -10.17 5.61 -1.96
N THR A 55 -9.74 6.43 -1.00
CA THR A 55 -9.02 5.97 0.18
C THR A 55 -9.93 6.01 1.39
N LYS A 56 -9.77 5.04 2.29
CA LYS A 56 -10.48 4.99 3.56
C LYS A 56 -9.53 4.73 4.72
N ARG A 57 -9.58 5.55 5.76
CA ARG A 57 -8.74 5.34 6.95
C ARG A 57 -9.20 4.09 7.73
N HIS A 58 -8.25 3.24 8.15
CA HIS A 58 -8.53 2.05 8.96
C HIS A 58 -7.88 2.08 10.36
N THR A 59 -6.90 2.95 10.58
CA THR A 59 -6.34 3.20 11.91
C THR A 59 -7.24 4.13 12.71
N ASP A 60 -7.32 3.92 14.02
CA ASP A 60 -8.00 4.89 14.89
C ASP A 60 -7.26 6.23 14.88
N GLY A 61 -7.99 7.34 15.00
CA GLY A 61 -7.41 8.67 15.14
C GLY A 61 -6.68 8.89 16.48
N ARG A 62 -6.42 7.82 17.25
CA ARG A 62 -5.80 7.87 18.58
C ARG A 62 -4.27 7.87 18.55
N ILE A 63 -3.66 7.59 17.41
CA ILE A 63 -2.32 8.13 17.16
C ILE A 63 -2.52 9.59 16.74
N GLU A 64 -2.73 10.46 17.74
CA GLU A 64 -2.88 11.90 17.54
C GLU A 64 -1.75 12.43 16.63
N GLY A 65 -2.13 13.11 15.55
CA GLY A 65 -1.20 13.87 14.70
C GLY A 65 -0.70 13.18 13.43
N ARG A 66 -1.14 11.96 13.08
CA ARG A 66 -0.74 11.33 11.81
C ARG A 66 -1.76 11.58 10.69
N ALA A 67 -1.58 12.72 10.01
CA ALA A 67 -2.30 13.07 8.79
C ALA A 67 -1.96 12.12 7.63
N THR A 68 -2.78 12.13 6.58
CA THR A 68 -2.40 11.50 5.30
C THR A 68 -1.17 12.19 4.71
N VAL A 69 -0.55 11.59 3.69
CA VAL A 69 0.53 12.26 2.93
C VAL A 69 0.07 13.56 2.25
N PHE A 70 -1.25 13.80 2.17
CA PHE A 70 -1.85 15.06 1.72
C PHE A 70 -2.12 16.05 2.87
N GLY A 71 -1.68 15.77 4.10
CA GLY A 71 -1.85 16.65 5.25
C GLY A 71 -3.31 16.80 5.73
N VAL A 72 -4.23 15.98 5.25
CA VAL A 72 -5.64 15.96 5.67
C VAL A 72 -5.99 14.66 6.39
N ASP A 73 -7.00 14.68 7.24
CA ASP A 73 -7.40 13.51 8.05
C ASP A 73 -8.52 12.66 7.42
N ASP A 74 -9.19 13.21 6.41
CA ASP A 74 -10.35 12.62 5.75
C ASP A 74 -10.02 11.59 4.66
N ASP A 75 -11.05 10.85 4.26
CA ASP A 75 -11.06 9.97 3.10
C ASP A 75 -10.83 10.78 1.80
N LEU A 76 -9.97 10.27 0.91
CA LEU A 76 -9.57 10.96 -0.31
C LEU A 76 -10.19 10.33 -1.56
N THR A 77 -10.41 11.15 -2.57
CA THR A 77 -10.61 10.67 -3.96
C THR A 77 -9.44 11.16 -4.78
N LEU A 78 -8.66 10.22 -5.29
CA LEU A 78 -7.47 10.44 -6.08
C LEU A 78 -7.78 10.22 -7.56
N GLU A 79 -7.47 11.22 -8.37
CA GLU A 79 -7.39 11.09 -9.81
C GLU A 79 -5.93 10.85 -10.21
N ILE A 80 -5.68 9.72 -10.86
CA ILE A 80 -4.36 9.19 -11.14
C ILE A 80 -4.12 9.12 -12.63
N GLU A 81 -2.95 9.57 -13.06
CA GLU A 81 -2.43 9.36 -14.41
C GLU A 81 -1.00 8.86 -14.34
N GLY A 82 -0.67 7.85 -15.15
CA GLY A 82 0.67 7.27 -15.14
C GLY A 82 1.06 6.58 -16.43
N ASN A 83 2.30 6.13 -16.45
CA ASN A 83 2.90 5.35 -17.53
C ASN A 83 3.60 4.12 -16.97
N CYS A 84 3.54 3.00 -17.69
CA CYS A 84 4.15 1.73 -17.36
C CYS A 84 4.86 1.13 -18.59
N PRO A 85 6.13 1.47 -18.85
CA PRO A 85 6.88 0.91 -19.97
C PRO A 85 7.34 -0.54 -19.72
N GLY A 86 7.16 -1.09 -18.51
CA GLY A 86 7.67 -2.40 -18.14
C GLY A 86 7.19 -2.92 -16.79
N LYS A 87 8.11 -3.35 -15.93
CA LYS A 87 7.79 -3.81 -14.56
C LYS A 87 7.63 -2.68 -13.54
N ILE A 88 8.09 -1.49 -13.90
CA ILE A 88 8.04 -0.28 -13.06
C ILE A 88 7.14 0.72 -13.76
N ALA A 89 6.11 1.17 -13.05
CA ALA A 89 5.22 2.24 -13.45
C ALA A 89 5.49 3.49 -12.61
N THR A 90 5.31 4.66 -13.22
CA THR A 90 5.33 5.95 -12.53
C THR A 90 4.00 6.65 -12.73
N TYR A 91 3.50 7.34 -11.71
CA TYR A 91 2.24 8.06 -11.78
C TYR A 91 2.26 9.35 -10.97
N THR A 92 1.31 10.21 -11.30
CA THR A 92 0.92 11.36 -10.49
C THR A 92 -0.52 11.19 -10.05
N ALA A 93 -0.82 11.64 -8.84
CA ALA A 93 -2.17 11.69 -8.32
C ALA A 93 -2.52 13.09 -7.79
N THR A 94 -3.76 13.50 -8.00
CA THR A 94 -4.32 14.75 -7.47
C THR A 94 -5.63 14.49 -6.74
N THR A 95 -6.02 15.39 -5.86
CA THR A 95 -7.26 15.28 -5.09
C THR A 95 -7.88 16.66 -4.87
N ARG A 96 -9.22 16.72 -4.82
CA ARG A 96 -9.94 17.99 -4.60
C ARG A 96 -9.84 18.44 -3.14
N GLN A 97 -9.59 17.51 -2.23
CA GLN A 97 -9.45 17.75 -0.79
C GLN A 97 -8.16 18.50 -0.43
N ALA A 98 -7.15 18.46 -1.31
CA ALA A 98 -5.90 19.19 -1.16
C ALA A 98 -5.47 19.82 -2.50
N PRO A 99 -6.15 20.90 -2.93
CA PRO A 99 -5.90 21.53 -4.22
C PRO A 99 -4.45 22.00 -4.38
N GLY A 100 -3.86 21.77 -5.55
CA GLY A 100 -2.48 22.17 -5.87
C GLY A 100 -1.40 21.20 -5.36
N MET A 101 -1.76 20.22 -4.53
CA MET A 101 -0.84 19.16 -4.14
C MET A 101 -0.83 18.02 -5.14
N ILE A 102 0.37 17.64 -5.58
CA ILE A 102 0.60 16.52 -6.48
C ILE A 102 1.36 15.46 -5.69
N LEU A 103 0.78 14.26 -5.64
CA LEU A 103 1.48 13.07 -5.21
C LEU A 103 2.18 12.44 -6.41
N ARG A 104 3.44 12.07 -6.24
CA ARG A 104 4.20 11.29 -7.21
C ARG A 104 4.36 9.89 -6.67
N GLY A 105 4.24 8.88 -7.53
CA GLY A 105 4.39 7.51 -7.10
C GLY A 105 5.02 6.60 -8.13
N THR A 106 5.54 5.49 -7.61
CA THR A 106 6.16 4.41 -8.35
C THR A 106 5.49 3.10 -7.93
N LEU A 107 5.07 2.30 -8.92
CA LEU A 107 4.58 0.94 -8.73
C LEU A 107 5.62 -0.04 -9.27
N ILE A 108 5.99 -1.02 -8.47
CA ILE A 108 6.96 -2.07 -8.84
C ILE A 108 6.23 -3.40 -8.80
N LEU A 109 6.09 -4.05 -9.96
CA LEU A 109 5.42 -5.35 -10.05
C LEU A 109 6.18 -6.39 -9.23
N THR A 110 5.49 -6.95 -8.24
CA THR A 110 6.03 -8.02 -7.41
C THR A 110 5.98 -9.32 -8.20
N GLU A 111 7.13 -9.97 -8.38
CA GLU A 111 7.18 -11.30 -8.95
C GLU A 111 6.52 -12.28 -7.99
N GLN A 112 5.69 -13.20 -8.51
CA GLN A 112 5.16 -14.29 -7.69
C GLN A 112 6.34 -15.16 -7.26
N GLN A 113 6.70 -15.08 -5.99
CA GLN A 113 7.64 -16.02 -5.40
C GLN A 113 7.00 -17.42 -5.50
N PRO A 114 7.70 -18.42 -6.06
CA PRO A 114 7.22 -19.79 -6.03
C PRO A 114 6.88 -20.18 -4.59
N PRO A 115 5.81 -20.96 -4.36
CA PRO A 115 5.49 -21.42 -3.03
C PRO A 115 6.74 -22.05 -2.42
N ALA A 116 7.09 -21.62 -1.20
CA ALA A 116 8.23 -22.19 -0.50
C ALA A 116 8.07 -23.72 -0.50
N PRO A 117 9.15 -24.49 -0.74
CA PRO A 117 9.07 -25.94 -0.66
C PRO A 117 8.48 -26.32 0.70
N ALA A 118 7.62 -27.34 0.71
CA ALA A 118 6.97 -27.82 1.93
C ALA A 118 8.04 -28.02 3.02
N ARG A 119 7.91 -27.25 4.11
CA ARG A 119 8.87 -27.26 5.20
C ARG A 119 8.93 -28.68 5.78
N THR A 120 10.02 -29.40 5.48
CA THR A 120 10.24 -30.77 5.96
C THR A 120 10.81 -30.79 7.37
N GLU A 121 11.07 -29.63 7.96
CA GLU A 121 11.56 -29.50 9.33
C GLU A 121 10.45 -29.89 10.31
N GLN A 122 10.67 -30.99 11.03
CA GLN A 122 9.92 -31.30 12.23
C GLN A 122 10.25 -30.22 13.26
N PHE A 123 9.33 -29.29 13.48
CA PHE A 123 9.45 -28.40 14.62
C PHE A 123 9.37 -29.24 15.89
N PRO A 124 10.23 -28.99 16.88
CA PRO A 124 9.98 -29.48 18.23
C PRO A 124 8.58 -29.03 18.64
N ALA A 125 7.82 -29.92 19.28
CA ALA A 125 6.54 -29.54 19.86
C ALA A 125 6.76 -28.32 20.78
N PHE A 126 5.86 -27.34 20.69
CA PHE A 126 5.87 -26.17 21.55
C PHE A 126 5.97 -26.63 23.01
N ASN A 127 7.01 -26.16 23.71
CA ASN A 127 7.23 -26.48 25.11
C ASN A 127 7.15 -25.19 25.95
N PRO A 128 6.06 -24.99 26.72
CA PRO A 128 5.88 -23.78 27.53
C PRO A 128 6.91 -23.64 28.66
N ASP A 129 7.54 -24.73 29.10
CA ASP A 129 8.55 -24.70 30.18
C ASP A 129 9.89 -24.09 29.73
N LYS A 130 10.12 -24.00 28.42
CA LYS A 130 11.28 -23.32 27.84
C LYS A 130 11.08 -21.82 27.67
N LEU A 131 9.89 -21.30 27.99
CA LEU A 131 9.66 -19.86 27.96
C LEU A 131 10.44 -19.17 29.09
N PRO A 132 11.01 -17.98 28.84
CA PRO A 132 11.61 -17.17 29.88
C PRO A 132 10.59 -16.93 31.00
N LYS A 133 10.96 -17.25 32.24
CA LYS A 133 10.10 -16.94 33.40
C LYS A 133 10.03 -15.42 33.56
N LEU A 134 8.81 -14.90 33.68
CA LEU A 134 8.60 -13.48 33.96
C LEU A 134 9.34 -13.10 35.25
N PRO A 135 10.05 -11.95 35.28
CA PRO A 135 10.69 -11.48 36.50
C PRO A 135 9.63 -11.28 37.58
N LYS A 136 9.93 -11.69 38.82
CA LYS A 136 9.03 -11.47 39.95
C LYS A 136 8.87 -9.95 40.13
N ARG A 137 7.67 -9.44 39.91
CA ARG A 137 7.33 -8.07 40.29
C ARG A 137 7.38 -7.98 41.81
N SER A 138 8.33 -7.23 42.35
CA SER A 138 8.31 -6.84 43.76
C SER A 138 7.05 -6.00 44.01
N ARG A 139 6.27 -6.38 45.02
CA ARG A 139 5.15 -5.58 45.54
C ARG A 139 5.68 -4.47 46.44
#